data_AF-A0A383AK61-F1
#
_entry.id   AF-A0A383AK61-F1
#
_cell.length_a   1.000
_cell.length_b   1.000
_cell.length_c   1.000
_cell.angle_alpha   90.00
_cell.angle_beta   90.00
_cell.angle_gamma   90.00
#
_symmetry.space_group_name_H-M   'P 1'
#
loop_
_entity.id
_entity.type
_entity.pdbx_description
1 polymer ?
#
loop_
_entity_poly.entity_id
_entity_poly.type
_entity_poly.pdbx_seq_one_letter_code
_entity_poly.pdbx_strand_id
1 'polypeptide(L)'
;RASDLPALVRAALDALAPGGVLFATTPVASGFEIQSLWDRSPGVLPPDRLNLPTVNGLLQMFAGSPWQVLELSTPGMFDVEIVRRAIADSPDSTWPRVLRALVESADSEDRRRLTEYLQSRRLASFARLVVRRVN
;
A
#
# COMPACT_ATOMS: atom_id res chain seq x y z
N ARG A 1 1.78 -16.62 -2.29
CA ARG A 1 0.74 -15.66 -2.73
C ARG A 1 -0.60 -16.34 -2.58
N ALA A 2 -1.60 -15.68 -2.03
CA ALA A 2 -2.92 -16.27 -1.78
C ALA A 2 -3.95 -15.60 -2.69
N SER A 3 -4.85 -16.38 -3.27
CA SER A 3 -6.01 -15.89 -4.03
C SER A 3 -7.16 -15.47 -3.10
N ASP A 4 -7.29 -16.12 -1.94
CA ASP A 4 -8.29 -15.83 -0.91
C ASP A 4 -7.61 -15.25 0.34
N LEU A 5 -7.68 -13.92 0.51
CA LEU A 5 -7.12 -13.22 1.65
C LEU A 5 -7.76 -13.65 2.99
N PRO A 6 -9.10 -13.72 3.12
CA PRO A 6 -9.73 -14.28 4.32
C PRO A 6 -9.21 -15.67 4.72
N ALA A 7 -9.05 -16.58 3.75
CA ALA A 7 -8.51 -17.90 4.04
C ALA A 7 -7.06 -17.85 4.55
N LEU A 8 -6.23 -17.00 3.96
CA LEU A 8 -4.86 -16.79 4.42
C LEU A 8 -4.83 -16.26 5.86
N VAL A 9 -5.68 -15.29 6.20
CA VAL A 9 -5.76 -14.73 7.56
C VAL A 9 -6.21 -15.77 8.57
N ARG A 10 -7.19 -16.62 8.23
CA ARG A 10 -7.60 -17.74 9.09
C ARG A 10 -6.47 -18.73 9.31
N ALA A 11 -5.77 -19.14 8.25
CA ALA A 11 -4.64 -20.05 8.37
C ALA A 11 -3.50 -19.46 9.23
N ALA A 12 -3.25 -18.16 9.13
CA ALA A 12 -2.29 -17.47 10.00
C ALA A 12 -2.76 -17.44 11.46
N LEU A 13 -4.05 -17.23 11.71
CA LEU A 13 -4.62 -17.29 13.06
C LEU A 13 -4.41 -18.67 13.69
N ASP A 14 -4.76 -19.73 12.96
CA ASP A 14 -4.69 -21.12 13.43
C ASP A 14 -3.24 -21.55 13.74
N ALA A 15 -2.27 -20.99 13.01
CA ALA A 15 -0.85 -21.26 13.21
C ALA A 15 -0.22 -20.50 14.40
N LEU A 16 -0.86 -19.44 14.90
CA LEU A 16 -0.33 -18.62 16.00
C LEU A 16 -0.87 -19.08 17.34
N ALA A 17 0.00 -19.22 18.34
CA ALA A 17 -0.44 -19.33 19.73
C ALA A 17 -1.06 -18.01 20.22
N PRO A 18 -1.86 -18.02 21.31
CA PRO A 18 -2.33 -16.79 21.94
C PRO A 18 -1.14 -15.88 22.31
N GLY A 19 -1.23 -14.59 21.98
CA GLY A 19 -0.13 -13.63 22.10
C GLY A 19 0.85 -13.61 20.92
N GLY A 20 0.76 -14.56 19.98
CA GLY A 20 1.57 -14.63 18.77
C GLY A 20 1.35 -13.43 17.85
N VAL A 21 2.40 -13.04 17.13
CA VAL A 21 2.41 -11.84 16.26
C VAL A 21 2.49 -12.25 14.80
N LEU A 22 1.63 -11.66 13.98
CA LEU A 22 1.71 -11.68 12.52
C LEU A 22 2.30 -10.35 12.03
N PHE A 23 3.39 -10.45 11.28
CA PHE A 23 3.95 -9.35 10.50
C PHE A 23 3.62 -9.59 9.02
N ALA A 24 2.96 -8.63 8.39
CA ALA A 24 2.56 -8.72 6.99
C ALA A 24 2.89 -7.44 6.23
N THR A 25 3.26 -7.60 4.97
CA THR A 25 3.41 -6.50 4.01
C THR A 25 2.61 -6.79 2.76
N THR A 26 2.03 -5.75 2.17
CA THR A 26 1.25 -5.89 0.94
C THR A 26 1.15 -4.55 0.22
N PRO A 27 1.08 -4.53 -1.11
CA PRO A 27 0.61 -3.35 -1.82
C PRO A 27 -0.82 -3.01 -1.38
N VAL A 28 -1.16 -1.72 -1.37
CA VAL A 28 -2.50 -1.25 -0.99
C VAL A 28 -3.13 -0.38 -2.06
N ALA A 29 -4.36 -0.71 -2.45
CA ALA A 29 -5.05 -0.01 -3.53
C ALA A 29 -5.28 1.47 -3.22
N SER A 30 -5.37 1.86 -1.94
CA SER A 30 -5.56 3.26 -1.52
C SER A 30 -4.28 4.11 -1.58
N GLY A 31 -3.15 3.55 -2.00
CA GLY A 31 -1.89 4.27 -2.10
C GLY A 31 -1.79 5.16 -3.33
N PHE A 32 -0.97 6.20 -3.23
CA PHE A 32 -0.82 7.26 -4.22
C PHE A 32 -0.41 6.73 -5.59
N GLU A 33 0.61 5.88 -5.65
CA GLU A 33 1.09 5.30 -6.91
C GLU A 33 0.03 4.44 -7.60
N ILE A 34 -0.61 3.51 -6.88
CA ILE A 34 -1.68 2.68 -7.44
C ILE A 34 -2.88 3.52 -7.87
N GLN A 35 -3.29 4.52 -7.09
CA GLN A 35 -4.41 5.41 -7.47
C GLN A 35 -4.06 6.31 -8.66
N SER A 36 -2.79 6.67 -8.82
CA SER A 36 -2.34 7.56 -9.90
C SER A 36 -2.13 6.84 -11.22
N LEU A 37 -1.61 5.60 -11.17
CA LEU A 37 -1.21 4.84 -12.36
C LEU A 37 -2.17 3.71 -12.69
N TRP A 38 -2.89 3.18 -11.71
CA TRP A 38 -3.82 2.06 -11.85
C TRP A 38 -3.25 0.87 -12.63
N ASP A 39 -3.72 0.62 -13.84
CA ASP A 39 -3.28 -0.46 -14.73
C ASP A 39 -1.84 -0.27 -15.26
N ARG A 40 -1.29 0.95 -15.14
CA ARG A 40 0.10 1.27 -15.47
C ARG A 40 1.07 1.10 -14.29
N SER A 41 0.55 0.77 -13.11
CA SER A 41 1.34 0.56 -11.90
C SER A 41 2.18 -0.72 -11.99
N PRO A 42 3.49 -0.70 -11.70
CA PRO A 42 4.27 -1.95 -11.51
C PRO A 42 3.83 -2.75 -10.27
N GLY A 43 3.02 -2.14 -9.39
CA GLY A 43 2.37 -2.80 -8.26
C GLY A 43 1.21 -3.72 -8.67
N VAL A 44 0.59 -3.46 -9.83
CA VAL A 44 -0.54 -4.22 -10.37
C VAL A 44 -0.04 -5.13 -11.50
N LEU A 45 0.19 -6.40 -11.19
CA LEU A 45 0.74 -7.37 -12.15
C LEU A 45 -0.16 -8.61 -12.24
N PRO A 46 -1.17 -8.64 -13.11
CA PRO A 46 -1.99 -9.82 -13.33
C PRO A 46 -1.17 -11.00 -13.91
N PRO A 47 -1.49 -12.26 -13.55
CA PRO A 47 -2.45 -12.70 -12.53
C PRO A 47 -1.87 -12.67 -11.09
N ASP A 48 -0.65 -12.21 -10.94
CA ASP A 48 0.23 -12.51 -9.81
C ASP A 48 0.06 -11.55 -8.60
N ARG A 49 -0.28 -10.27 -8.84
CA ARG A 49 -0.48 -9.22 -7.81
C ARG A 49 -1.87 -8.56 -7.94
N LEU A 50 -2.92 -9.35 -7.79
CA LEU A 50 -4.30 -8.86 -7.88
C LEU A 50 -4.95 -8.52 -6.53
N ASN A 51 -4.42 -9.06 -5.43
CA ASN A 51 -4.96 -8.79 -4.10
C ASN A 51 -4.42 -7.47 -3.53
N LEU A 52 -5.17 -6.40 -3.77
CA LEU A 52 -4.83 -5.02 -3.39
C LEU A 52 -5.87 -4.49 -2.39
N PRO A 53 -5.81 -4.88 -1.11
CA PRO A 53 -6.69 -4.30 -0.10
C PRO A 53 -6.44 -2.80 0.04
N THR A 54 -7.43 -2.03 0.48
CA THR A 54 -7.18 -0.66 0.94
C THR A 54 -6.64 -0.70 2.37
N VAL A 55 -6.01 0.39 2.83
CA VAL A 55 -5.62 0.55 4.24
C VAL A 55 -6.83 0.37 5.17
N ASN A 56 -8.00 0.89 4.79
CA ASN A 56 -9.23 0.69 5.54
C ASN A 56 -9.69 -0.78 5.51
N GLY A 57 -9.57 -1.45 4.37
CA GLY A 57 -9.87 -2.89 4.26
C GLY A 57 -8.98 -3.74 5.17
N LEU A 58 -7.69 -3.41 5.29
CA LEU A 58 -6.79 -4.04 6.26
C LEU A 58 -7.24 -3.80 7.70
N LEU A 59 -7.58 -2.56 8.05
CA LEU A 59 -8.09 -2.25 9.40
C LEU A 59 -9.36 -3.02 9.73
N GLN A 60 -10.29 -3.13 8.78
CA GLN A 60 -11.54 -3.89 8.95
C GLN A 60 -11.28 -5.40 9.07
N MET A 61 -10.36 -5.94 8.27
CA MET A 61 -10.01 -7.36 8.28
C MET A 61 -9.41 -7.82 9.61
N PHE A 62 -8.69 -6.93 10.31
CA PHE A 62 -8.06 -7.20 11.60
C PHE A 62 -8.73 -6.41 12.75
N ALA A 63 -9.98 -5.99 12.57
CA ALA A 63 -10.72 -5.22 13.56
C ALA A 63 -11.14 -6.09 14.74
N GLY A 64 -10.46 -5.92 15.88
CA GLY A 64 -10.83 -6.56 17.14
C GLY A 64 -10.63 -8.08 17.15
N SER A 65 -11.18 -8.72 18.19
CA SER A 65 -11.00 -10.15 18.47
C SER A 65 -11.28 -11.03 17.23
N PRO A 66 -10.40 -11.98 16.88
CA PRO A 66 -9.28 -12.49 17.69
C PRO A 66 -7.96 -11.70 17.52
N TRP A 67 -7.97 -10.58 16.80
CA TRP A 67 -6.80 -9.78 16.50
C TRP A 67 -6.71 -8.51 17.33
N GLN A 68 -5.49 -8.01 17.46
CA GLN A 68 -5.20 -6.66 17.93
C GLN A 68 -4.19 -6.04 16.98
N VAL A 69 -4.54 -4.93 16.35
CA VAL A 69 -3.61 -4.15 15.53
C VAL A 69 -2.62 -3.44 16.44
N LEU A 70 -1.34 -3.81 16.31
CA LEU A 70 -0.23 -3.15 17.01
C LEU A 70 0.34 -2.00 16.18
N GLU A 71 0.43 -2.20 14.86
CA GLU A 71 0.92 -1.19 13.93
C GLU A 71 0.25 -1.36 12.56
N LEU A 72 -0.14 -0.25 11.94
CA LEU A 72 -0.37 -0.17 10.51
C LEU A 72 0.27 1.10 9.97
N SER A 73 1.23 0.96 9.07
CA SER A 73 1.94 2.06 8.41
C SER A 73 2.05 1.81 6.91
N THR A 74 2.39 2.85 6.14
CA THR A 74 2.73 2.70 4.72
C THR A 74 4.13 3.26 4.46
N PRO A 75 5.21 2.53 4.79
CA PRO A 75 6.57 3.07 4.77
C PRO A 75 7.19 3.17 3.36
N GLY A 76 6.43 2.94 2.29
CA GLY A 76 6.92 3.01 0.92
C GLY A 76 7.56 4.37 0.60
N MET A 77 8.69 4.36 -0.10
CA MET A 77 9.48 5.56 -0.44
C MET A 77 9.43 5.93 -1.92
N PHE A 78 8.90 5.03 -2.76
CA PHE A 78 9.08 5.12 -4.21
C PHE A 78 7.83 5.59 -4.96
N ASP A 79 6.69 5.75 -4.29
CA ASP A 79 5.42 6.12 -4.92
C ASP A 79 5.55 7.36 -5.84
N VAL A 80 6.11 8.44 -5.32
CA VAL A 80 6.26 9.70 -6.06
C VAL A 80 7.19 9.55 -7.27
N GLU A 81 8.31 8.84 -7.11
CA GLU A 81 9.28 8.64 -8.17
C GLU A 81 8.75 7.71 -9.27
N ILE A 82 7.99 6.67 -8.90
CA ILE A 82 7.34 5.76 -9.86
C ILE A 82 6.34 6.55 -10.73
N VAL A 83 5.49 7.38 -10.11
CA VAL A 83 4.55 8.23 -10.85
C VAL A 83 5.29 9.20 -11.77
N ARG A 84 6.32 9.88 -11.26
CA ARG A 84 7.13 10.82 -12.05
C ARG A 84 7.76 10.15 -13.27
N ARG A 85 8.31 8.94 -13.11
CA ARG A 85 8.89 8.15 -14.20
C ARG A 85 7.83 7.73 -15.21
N ALA A 86 6.68 7.23 -14.76
CA ALA A 86 5.60 6.84 -15.66
C ALA A 86 5.11 8.00 -16.55
N ILE A 87 5.05 9.23 -16.00
CA ILE A 87 4.73 10.43 -16.78
C ILE A 87 5.85 10.76 -17.77
N ALA A 88 7.11 10.71 -17.34
CA ALA A 88 8.26 10.99 -18.19
C ALA A 88 8.45 9.97 -19.32
N ASP A 89 8.13 8.69 -19.08
CA ASP A 89 8.19 7.59 -20.06
C ASP A 89 7.04 7.66 -21.07
N SER A 90 5.98 8.42 -20.78
CA SER A 90 4.81 8.57 -21.65
C SER A 90 4.24 9.99 -21.57
N PRO A 91 5.00 11.01 -22.03
CA PRO A 91 4.67 12.42 -21.85
C PRO A 91 3.45 12.86 -22.66
N ASP A 92 3.12 12.16 -23.74
CA ASP A 92 1.96 12.46 -24.59
C ASP A 92 0.67 11.77 -24.10
N SER A 93 0.77 10.90 -23.09
CA SER A 93 -0.41 10.29 -22.48
C SER A 93 -1.25 11.32 -21.72
N THR A 94 -2.56 11.08 -21.67
CA THR A 94 -3.48 11.86 -20.85
C THR A 94 -3.21 11.58 -19.37
N TRP A 95 -2.62 12.56 -18.68
CA TRP A 95 -2.41 12.53 -17.23
C TRP A 95 -3.21 13.66 -16.58
N PRO A 96 -3.74 13.49 -15.35
CA PRO A 96 -4.37 14.59 -14.63
C PRO A 96 -3.40 15.77 -14.47
N ARG A 97 -3.86 16.99 -14.79
CA ARG A 97 -3.02 18.21 -14.71
C ARG A 97 -2.42 18.42 -13.33
N VAL A 98 -3.20 18.14 -12.28
CA VAL A 98 -2.74 18.21 -10.89
C VAL A 98 -1.61 17.22 -10.62
N LEU A 99 -1.65 16.02 -11.20
CA LEU A 99 -0.63 15.00 -11.00
C LEU A 99 0.69 15.43 -11.63
N ARG A 100 0.65 15.95 -12.87
CA ARG A 100 1.82 16.53 -13.55
C ARG A 100 2.43 17.67 -12.73
N ALA A 101 1.60 18.63 -12.32
CA ALA A 101 2.05 19.77 -11.52
C ALA A 101 2.69 19.35 -10.17
N LEU A 102 2.22 18.26 -9.57
CA LEU A 102 2.77 17.74 -8.31
C LEU A 102 4.15 17.07 -8.47
N VAL A 103 4.47 16.49 -9.65
CA VAL A 103 5.65 15.62 -9.79
C VAL A 103 6.69 16.09 -10.80
N GLU A 104 6.30 16.83 -11.86
CA GLU A 104 7.23 17.27 -12.92
C GLU A 104 8.17 18.39 -12.43
N SER A 105 7.67 19.33 -11.63
CA SER A 105 8.46 20.43 -11.08
C SER A 105 9.10 20.12 -9.72
N ALA A 106 8.82 18.95 -9.14
CA ALA A 106 9.30 18.58 -7.82
C ALA A 106 10.78 18.20 -7.84
N ASP A 107 11.60 18.96 -7.12
CA ASP A 107 13.00 18.62 -6.89
C ASP A 107 13.14 17.46 -5.89
N SER A 108 14.37 17.11 -5.49
CA SER A 108 14.59 16.01 -4.54
C SER A 108 13.96 16.27 -3.16
N GLU A 109 13.92 17.52 -2.71
CA GLU A 109 13.41 17.90 -1.40
C GLU A 109 11.87 17.92 -1.41
N ASP A 110 11.25 18.43 -2.47
CA ASP A 110 9.79 18.39 -2.65
C ASP A 110 9.29 16.94 -2.73
N ARG A 111 9.99 16.08 -3.47
CA ARG A 111 9.66 14.64 -3.54
C ARG A 111 9.78 13.97 -2.17
N ARG A 112 10.79 14.31 -1.38
CA ARG A 112 10.96 13.80 -0.02
C ARG A 112 9.79 14.23 0.86
N ARG A 113 9.44 15.52 0.86
CA ARG A 113 8.31 16.06 1.65
C ARG A 113 6.97 15.43 1.27
N LEU A 114 6.72 15.26 -0.03
CA LEU A 114 5.50 14.59 -0.49
C LEU A 114 5.47 13.13 -0.03
N THR A 115 6.60 12.42 -0.13
CA THR A 115 6.71 11.05 0.36
C THR A 115 6.41 10.96 1.86
N GLU A 116 7.00 11.85 2.67
CA GLU A 116 6.76 11.91 4.11
C GLU A 116 5.30 12.23 4.45
N TYR A 117 4.68 13.15 3.70
CA TYR A 117 3.26 13.43 3.83
C TYR A 117 2.42 12.18 3.56
N LEU A 118 2.66 11.49 2.45
CA LEU A 118 1.95 10.26 2.10
C LEU A 118 2.10 9.20 3.20
N GLN A 119 3.32 8.97 3.69
CA GLN A 119 3.59 8.03 4.77
C GLN A 119 2.84 8.40 6.06
N SER A 120 2.87 9.67 6.46
CA SER A 120 2.20 10.17 7.67
C SER A 120 0.68 9.99 7.65
N ARG A 121 0.09 9.92 6.44
CA ARG A 121 -1.36 9.78 6.21
C ARG A 121 -1.76 8.37 5.79
N ARG A 122 -0.82 7.41 5.73
CA ARG A 122 -1.03 6.05 5.20
C ARG A 122 -1.50 6.03 3.74
N LEU A 123 -0.97 6.93 2.92
CA LEU A 123 -1.29 7.10 1.50
C LEU A 123 -0.18 6.59 0.57
N ALA A 124 0.88 5.94 1.08
CA ALA A 124 1.83 5.24 0.21
C ALA A 124 1.31 3.84 -0.15
N SER A 125 1.74 3.29 -1.29
CA SER A 125 1.17 2.08 -1.89
C SER A 125 1.70 0.77 -1.34
N PHE A 126 2.54 0.82 -0.31
CA PHE A 126 3.08 -0.36 0.37
C PHE A 126 2.79 -0.29 1.86
N ALA A 127 1.94 -1.19 2.36
CA ALA A 127 1.58 -1.27 3.77
C ALA A 127 2.47 -2.26 4.54
N ARG A 128 2.70 -1.92 5.80
CA ARG A 128 3.28 -2.78 6.84
C ARG A 128 2.27 -2.89 7.97
N LEU A 129 1.88 -4.12 8.29
CA LEU A 129 0.89 -4.45 9.30
C LEU A 129 1.52 -5.37 10.35
N VAL A 130 1.33 -5.03 11.62
CA VAL A 130 1.68 -5.86 12.76
C VAL A 130 0.42 -6.07 13.58
N VAL A 131 0.01 -7.34 13.72
CA VAL A 131 -1.15 -7.72 14.54
C VAL A 131 -0.77 -8.82 15.51
N ARG A 132 -1.47 -8.88 16.63
CA ARG A 132 -1.32 -9.91 17.65
C ARG A 132 -2.60 -10.73 17.79
N ARG A 133 -2.47 -12.04 17.91
CA ARG A 133 -3.57 -12.93 18.32
C ARG A 133 -3.84 -12.72 19.81
N VAL A 134 -5.06 -12.36 20.19
CA VAL A 134 -5.43 -12.05 21.58
C VAL A 134 -5.76 -13.32 22.37
N ASN A 135 -6.54 -14.24 21.78
CA ASN A 135 -7.04 -15.47 22.40
C ASN A 135 -6.69 -16.70 21.58
#